data_AF-U2D7V9-F1
#
_entry.id   AF-U2D7V9-F1
#
_cell.length_a   1.000
_cell.length_b   1.000
_cell.length_c   1.000
_cell.angle_alpha   90.00
_cell.angle_beta   90.00
_cell.angle_gamma   90.00
#
_symmetry.space_group_name_H-M   'P 1'
#
loop_
_entity.id
_entity.type
_entity.pdbx_description
1 polymer ?
#
loop_
_entity_poly.entity_id
_entity_poly.type
_entity_poly.pdbx_seq_one_letter_code
_entity_poly.pdbx_strand_id
1 'polypeptide(L)'
;MKKNLILITALLISVSITGCAGKKAAVQNEIKQVQTQSAGNNDKTDAATETPKTDEASNTVVSEAGYSKYSGRWVTENNLKHDIPFGTVISIKVDKSGELSGTVSDSSSGFGHISNIDIKGKINNNKFSTNFSNDGWDHSGTIELEFKDKQVVLKLSYDKKSENVNSGWGISPGTFNLVNINTPIKRTINDLREGGWKDVEGQCFDVDLNKYGKIKFISETNWNTGFNFYLQDSKGSIAYKFPDLYLNDYQTKNCAIENISAISFTDINNDSLKDVIILYKATDVTKKVPAAICNVFTQKSDGTFVNNSSLNDKINASGSTKDIASIVKFIKEIK
;
A
#
# COMPACT_ATOMS: atom_id res chain seq x y z
N MET A 1 -3.28 -25.10 57.06
CA MET A 1 -3.75 -25.93 55.93
C MET A 1 -4.02 -24.98 54.76
N LYS A 2 -3.50 -25.07 53.54
CA LYS A 2 -2.56 -25.96 52.84
C LYS A 2 -1.78 -25.05 51.85
N LYS A 3 -0.46 -25.19 51.75
CA LYS A 3 0.34 -24.62 50.66
C LYS A 3 0.26 -25.57 49.48
N ASN A 4 -0.26 -25.13 48.34
CA ASN A 4 -0.28 -25.94 47.11
C ASN A 4 1.05 -25.77 46.39
N LEU A 5 1.80 -26.87 46.35
CA LEU A 5 3.04 -27.06 45.59
C LEU A 5 2.65 -27.38 44.14
N ILE A 6 3.00 -26.51 43.19
CA ILE A 6 2.84 -26.80 41.76
C ILE A 6 4.15 -27.44 41.27
N LEU A 7 4.05 -28.72 40.91
CA LEU A 7 5.10 -29.53 40.32
C LEU A 7 5.18 -29.22 38.82
N ILE A 8 6.30 -28.69 38.35
CA ILE A 8 6.56 -28.46 36.92
C ILE A 8 7.27 -29.70 36.38
N THR A 9 6.55 -30.50 35.60
CA THR A 9 7.12 -31.66 34.89
C THR A 9 7.64 -31.19 33.53
N ALA A 10 8.96 -31.10 33.39
CA ALA A 10 9.61 -30.82 32.12
C ALA A 10 9.60 -32.08 31.23
N LEU A 11 8.87 -32.02 30.10
CA LEU A 11 8.87 -33.07 29.10
C LEU A 11 9.99 -32.78 28.08
N LEU A 12 11.12 -33.46 28.24
CA LEU A 12 12.22 -33.52 27.28
C LEU A 12 11.79 -34.42 26.11
N ILE A 13 11.55 -33.84 24.94
CA ILE A 13 11.42 -34.59 23.68
C ILE A 13 12.70 -34.36 22.89
N SER A 14 13.58 -35.36 22.94
CA SER A 14 14.73 -35.50 22.05
C SER A 14 14.25 -36.04 20.71
N VAL A 15 14.32 -35.22 19.65
CA VAL A 15 14.20 -35.70 18.27
C VAL A 15 15.59 -35.70 17.63
N SER A 16 16.13 -36.90 17.43
CA SER A 16 17.34 -37.15 16.65
C SER A 16 16.96 -37.13 15.17
N ILE A 17 17.44 -36.13 14.42
CA ILE A 17 17.39 -36.16 12.95
C ILE A 17 18.81 -36.34 12.43
N THR A 18 19.10 -37.57 12.02
CA THR A 18 20.26 -37.93 11.21
C THR A 18 20.01 -37.44 9.79
N GLY A 19 20.76 -36.42 9.35
CA GLY A 19 20.69 -35.89 7.99
C GLY A 19 22.06 -35.91 7.32
N CYS A 20 22.37 -37.00 6.63
CA CYS A 20 23.42 -37.04 5.61
C CYS A 20 22.83 -36.53 4.28
N ALA A 21 23.31 -35.41 3.76
CA ALA A 21 23.18 -35.09 2.34
C ALA A 21 24.37 -34.25 1.88
N GLY A 22 25.02 -34.75 0.84
CA GLY A 22 26.33 -34.32 0.38
C GLY A 22 26.34 -33.06 -0.50
N LYS A 23 27.51 -32.41 -0.42
CA LYS A 23 28.28 -31.68 -1.44
C LYS A 23 27.55 -30.95 -2.58
N LYS A 24 27.74 -29.63 -2.51
CA LYS A 24 27.84 -28.61 -3.55
C LYS A 24 28.40 -29.10 -4.89
N ALA A 25 27.83 -28.58 -5.98
CA ALA A 25 28.57 -28.24 -7.19
C ALA A 25 28.17 -26.82 -7.61
N ALA A 26 29.13 -25.90 -7.52
CA ALA A 26 29.04 -24.55 -8.06
C ALA A 26 29.44 -24.60 -9.54
N VAL A 27 28.67 -23.93 -10.40
CA VAL A 27 29.10 -23.61 -11.77
C VAL A 27 29.26 -22.10 -11.83
N GLN A 28 30.52 -21.67 -11.87
CA GLN A 28 30.93 -20.32 -12.24
C GLN A 28 30.79 -20.19 -13.77
N ASN A 29 30.13 -19.15 -14.24
CA ASN A 29 30.31 -18.65 -15.60
C ASN A 29 30.79 -17.20 -15.51
N GLU A 30 32.05 -17.02 -15.89
CA GLU A 30 32.70 -15.75 -16.13
C GLU A 30 32.09 -15.09 -17.38
N ILE A 31 31.74 -13.81 -17.29
CA ILE A 31 31.52 -12.97 -18.47
C ILE A 31 32.47 -11.77 -18.37
N LYS A 32 33.36 -11.72 -19.36
CA LYS A 32 34.36 -10.67 -19.60
C LYS A 32 33.68 -9.32 -19.85
N GLN A 33 34.14 -8.30 -19.14
CA GLN A 33 33.88 -6.90 -19.46
C GLN A 33 34.77 -6.45 -20.62
N VAL A 34 34.18 -5.78 -21.60
CA VAL A 34 34.92 -4.95 -22.58
C VAL A 34 34.56 -3.50 -22.29
N GLN A 35 35.59 -2.73 -21.94
CA GLN A 35 35.57 -1.28 -21.82
C GLN A 35 35.59 -0.65 -23.22
N THR A 36 34.93 0.49 -23.37
CA THR A 36 35.31 1.47 -24.38
C THR A 36 35.23 2.85 -23.75
N GLN A 37 36.41 3.46 -23.62
CA GLN A 37 36.63 4.84 -23.24
C GLN A 37 36.26 5.76 -24.42
N SER A 38 35.76 6.95 -24.13
CA SER A 38 35.99 8.11 -24.98
C SER A 38 36.47 9.28 -24.11
N ALA A 39 37.53 9.90 -24.60
CA ALA A 39 38.33 10.93 -23.96
C ALA A 39 37.63 12.29 -23.96
N GLY A 40 37.97 13.11 -22.97
CA GLY A 40 37.55 14.49 -22.87
C GLY A 40 38.35 15.44 -23.75
N ASN A 41 37.96 16.71 -23.71
CA ASN A 41 38.89 17.83 -23.79
C ASN A 41 38.35 19.02 -23.00
N ASN A 42 39.24 19.62 -22.22
CA ASN A 42 39.07 20.84 -21.45
C ASN A 42 39.16 22.07 -22.38
N ASP A 43 38.51 23.18 -22.02
CA ASP A 43 39.23 24.44 -21.96
C ASP A 43 38.64 25.46 -20.95
N LYS A 44 39.55 26.34 -20.52
CA LYS A 44 39.67 27.28 -19.40
C LYS A 44 38.61 28.39 -19.25
N THR A 45 38.13 28.62 -18.02
CA THR A 45 38.35 29.78 -17.11
C THR A 45 38.33 31.19 -17.71
N ASP A 46 37.44 32.03 -17.17
CA ASP A 46 37.78 33.38 -16.70
C ASP A 46 36.84 33.81 -15.55
N ALA A 47 37.42 34.48 -14.56
CA ALA A 47 36.78 34.99 -13.35
C ALA A 47 36.85 36.52 -13.36
N ALA A 48 35.78 37.23 -12.97
CA ALA A 48 35.88 38.53 -12.28
C ALA A 48 34.52 39.03 -11.72
N THR A 49 34.53 39.28 -10.40
CA THR A 49 33.87 40.37 -9.62
C THR A 49 32.37 40.36 -9.29
N GLU A 50 32.10 40.25 -7.98
CA GLU A 50 30.94 40.79 -7.22
C GLU A 50 30.97 42.35 -7.24
N THR A 51 29.94 43.16 -6.96
CA THR A 51 28.86 43.12 -5.94
C THR A 51 27.82 44.24 -6.26
N PRO A 52 26.81 44.56 -5.40
CA PRO A 52 25.41 44.11 -5.38
C PRO A 52 24.38 45.19 -5.82
N LYS A 53 23.11 44.79 -6.05
CA LYS A 53 21.93 45.63 -5.74
C LYS A 53 20.59 44.90 -5.76
N THR A 54 19.97 44.91 -4.57
CA THR A 54 18.54 45.12 -4.23
C THR A 54 17.47 44.08 -4.59
N ASP A 55 16.77 43.69 -3.51
CA ASP A 55 15.53 42.92 -3.42
C ASP A 55 14.39 43.47 -4.32
N GLU A 56 13.66 42.56 -4.98
CA GLU A 56 12.21 42.43 -4.81
C GLU A 56 11.63 41.25 -5.64
N ALA A 57 10.64 40.60 -5.04
CA ALA A 57 9.69 39.63 -5.59
C ALA A 57 10.26 38.26 -6.06
N SER A 58 10.33 37.32 -5.11
CA SER A 58 10.21 35.88 -5.37
C SER A 58 8.85 35.59 -6.00
N ASN A 59 8.79 35.71 -7.32
CA ASN A 59 7.67 35.23 -8.11
C ASN A 59 7.73 33.70 -8.08
N THR A 60 7.03 33.10 -7.12
CA THR A 60 6.88 31.66 -7.03
C THR A 60 6.19 31.20 -8.31
N VAL A 61 6.96 30.59 -9.21
CA VAL A 61 6.45 29.93 -10.40
C VAL A 61 5.52 28.83 -9.92
N VAL A 62 4.22 29.12 -9.90
CA VAL A 62 3.20 28.13 -9.62
C VAL A 62 3.27 27.13 -10.76
N SER A 63 3.72 25.92 -10.47
CA SER A 63 3.67 24.78 -11.40
C SER A 63 2.31 24.74 -12.09
N GLU A 64 2.23 24.35 -13.37
CA GLU A 64 0.96 24.29 -14.15
C GLU A 64 -0.19 23.52 -13.48
N ALA A 65 0.13 22.68 -12.48
CA ALA A 65 -0.83 21.95 -11.64
C ALA A 65 -1.39 22.75 -10.45
N GLY A 66 -0.84 23.92 -10.09
CA GLY A 66 -1.25 24.68 -8.90
C GLY A 66 -1.24 23.83 -7.63
N TYR A 67 -2.28 23.98 -6.81
CA TYR A 67 -2.49 23.14 -5.62
C TYR A 67 -3.06 21.75 -5.93
N SER A 68 -3.47 21.45 -7.16
CA SER A 68 -4.15 20.19 -7.46
C SER A 68 -3.25 18.96 -7.27
N LYS A 69 -1.92 19.16 -7.32
CA LYS A 69 -0.91 18.15 -6.98
C LYS A 69 -1.03 17.59 -5.56
N TYR A 70 -1.72 18.31 -4.65
CA TYR A 70 -1.93 17.85 -3.27
C TYR A 70 -3.13 16.90 -3.12
N SER A 71 -3.94 16.73 -4.16
CA SER A 71 -5.03 15.76 -4.15
C SER A 71 -4.49 14.34 -3.94
N GLY A 72 -5.10 13.59 -3.03
CA GLY A 72 -4.74 12.21 -2.76
C GLY A 72 -4.87 11.85 -1.29
N ARG A 73 -4.45 10.63 -0.98
CA ARG A 73 -4.34 10.09 0.37
C ARG A 73 -2.91 10.26 0.86
N TRP A 74 -2.76 10.81 2.05
CA TRP A 74 -1.48 11.08 2.69
C TRP A 74 -1.40 10.37 4.03
N VAL A 75 -0.27 9.71 4.26
CA VAL A 75 -0.03 8.81 5.37
C VAL A 75 1.33 9.12 6.00
N THR A 76 1.59 8.68 7.22
CA THR A 76 2.95 8.78 7.78
C THR A 76 3.92 7.91 6.98
N GLU A 77 5.22 8.25 6.99
CA GLU A 77 6.25 7.41 6.36
C GLU A 77 6.27 6.00 6.95
N ASN A 78 6.00 5.86 8.25
CA ASN A 78 5.89 4.57 8.92
C ASN A 78 4.72 3.74 8.36
N ASN A 79 3.57 4.36 8.13
CA ASN A 79 2.43 3.71 7.49
C ASN A 79 2.76 3.26 6.06
N LEU A 80 3.40 4.12 5.27
CA LEU A 80 3.77 3.80 3.89
C LEU A 80 4.79 2.66 3.82
N LYS A 81 5.82 2.71 4.67
CA LYS A 81 6.92 1.74 4.68
C LYS A 81 6.46 0.34 5.05
N HIS A 82 5.60 0.22 6.06
CA HIS A 82 5.14 -1.06 6.58
C HIS A 82 3.75 -1.46 6.06
N ASP A 83 3.17 -0.66 5.14
CA ASP A 83 1.82 -0.85 4.59
C ASP A 83 0.75 -0.99 5.69
N ILE A 84 0.83 -0.13 6.71
CA ILE A 84 -0.08 -0.16 7.85
C ILE A 84 -1.38 0.54 7.46
N PRO A 85 -2.54 -0.14 7.56
CA PRO A 85 -3.79 0.36 6.98
C PRO A 85 -4.61 1.28 7.90
N PHE A 86 -4.16 1.47 9.15
CA PHE A 86 -4.82 2.26 10.20
C PHE A 86 -3.91 3.39 10.72
N GLY A 87 -4.44 4.23 11.61
CA GLY A 87 -3.77 5.41 12.16
C GLY A 87 -4.13 6.71 11.44
N THR A 88 -3.36 7.76 11.69
CA THR A 88 -3.64 9.11 11.19
C THR A 88 -3.39 9.24 9.68
N VAL A 89 -4.43 9.62 8.94
CA VAL A 89 -4.44 9.78 7.49
C VAL A 89 -5.23 11.02 7.11
N ILE A 90 -4.83 11.69 6.03
CA ILE A 90 -5.70 12.68 5.36
C ILE A 90 -6.00 12.23 3.94
N SER A 91 -7.25 12.39 3.52
CA SER A 91 -7.68 12.17 2.14
C SER A 91 -8.31 13.45 1.63
N ILE A 92 -7.64 14.12 0.70
CA ILE A 92 -8.04 15.46 0.23
C ILE A 92 -8.17 15.52 -1.29
N LYS A 93 -9.10 16.32 -1.76
CA LYS A 93 -9.22 16.79 -3.14
C LYS A 93 -8.98 18.29 -3.11
N VAL A 94 -8.10 18.74 -3.98
CA VAL A 94 -7.70 20.14 -4.08
C VAL A 94 -7.73 20.53 -5.55
N ASP A 95 -8.39 21.64 -5.88
CA ASP A 95 -8.35 22.18 -7.23
C ASP A 95 -7.09 23.01 -7.50
N LYS A 96 -6.93 23.52 -8.72
CA LYS A 96 -5.75 24.33 -9.08
C LYS A 96 -5.63 25.61 -8.26
N SER A 97 -6.77 26.17 -7.82
CA SER A 97 -6.85 27.44 -7.08
C SER A 97 -6.69 27.28 -5.56
N GLY A 98 -6.66 26.04 -5.07
CA GLY A 98 -6.52 25.72 -3.65
C GLY A 98 -7.86 25.54 -2.92
N GLU A 99 -8.99 25.38 -3.62
CA GLU A 99 -10.21 24.91 -2.97
C GLU A 99 -10.03 23.45 -2.57
N LEU A 100 -10.11 23.18 -1.28
CA LEU A 100 -9.87 21.91 -0.64
C LEU A 100 -11.17 21.34 -0.07
N SER A 101 -11.38 20.05 -0.26
CA SER A 101 -12.34 19.25 0.50
C SER A 101 -11.75 17.87 0.81
N GLY A 102 -12.13 17.26 1.92
CA GLY A 102 -11.61 15.96 2.30
C GLY A 102 -11.92 15.58 3.73
N THR A 103 -11.18 14.60 4.24
CA THR A 103 -11.36 14.07 5.59
C THR A 103 -10.00 13.87 6.24
N VAL A 104 -9.90 14.24 7.52
CA VAL A 104 -8.83 13.80 8.44
C VAL A 104 -9.39 12.61 9.21
N SER A 105 -8.67 11.50 9.20
CA SER A 105 -9.10 10.25 9.81
C SER A 105 -8.04 9.74 10.76
N ASP A 106 -8.48 9.13 11.85
CA ASP A 106 -7.65 8.28 12.71
C ASP A 106 -8.37 6.96 12.96
N SER A 107 -7.62 5.88 13.06
CA SER A 107 -8.20 4.58 13.37
C SER A 107 -7.24 3.71 14.15
N SER A 108 -7.79 2.94 15.08
CA SER A 108 -7.04 1.91 15.77
C SER A 108 -6.79 0.72 14.85
N SER A 109 -5.79 -0.10 15.20
CA SER A 109 -5.71 -1.47 14.69
C SER A 109 -7.07 -2.14 14.85
N GLY A 110 -7.54 -2.77 13.78
CA GLY A 110 -8.83 -3.42 13.70
C GLY A 110 -10.00 -2.59 13.25
N PHE A 111 -9.79 -1.28 13.09
CA PHE A 111 -10.86 -0.34 12.83
C PHE A 111 -11.99 -0.40 13.86
N GLY A 112 -11.71 -0.91 15.07
CA GLY A 112 -12.68 -0.93 16.18
C GLY A 112 -13.02 0.47 16.67
N HIS A 113 -12.07 1.41 16.49
CA HIS A 113 -12.25 2.83 16.71
C HIS A 113 -11.83 3.56 15.46
N ILE A 114 -12.74 4.39 14.95
CA ILE A 114 -12.53 5.23 13.79
C ILE A 114 -13.04 6.62 14.14
N SER A 115 -12.24 7.63 13.83
CA SER A 115 -12.59 9.02 13.94
C SER A 115 -12.41 9.68 12.57
N ASN A 116 -13.39 10.49 12.16
CA ASN A 116 -13.38 11.17 10.87
C ASN A 116 -13.85 12.61 11.06
N ILE A 117 -13.07 13.54 10.53
CA ILE A 117 -13.39 14.97 10.52
C ILE A 117 -13.37 15.45 9.07
N ASP A 118 -14.53 15.84 8.57
CA ASP A 118 -14.61 16.45 7.25
C ASP A 118 -14.04 17.87 7.29
N ILE A 119 -13.20 18.18 6.31
CA ILE A 119 -12.55 19.47 6.14
C ILE A 119 -12.90 20.06 4.79
N LYS A 120 -13.16 21.36 4.75
CA LYS A 120 -13.41 22.11 3.53
C LYS A 120 -12.96 23.56 3.69
N GLY A 121 -12.38 24.13 2.65
CA GLY A 121 -12.07 25.55 2.58
C GLY A 121 -10.95 25.83 1.60
N LYS A 122 -10.26 26.96 1.78
CA LYS A 122 -9.28 27.46 0.81
C LYS A 122 -7.87 27.45 1.40
N ILE A 123 -6.93 26.93 0.62
CA ILE A 123 -5.49 27.03 0.92
C ILE A 123 -5.04 28.48 0.65
N ASN A 124 -4.42 29.10 1.64
CA ASN A 124 -3.83 30.43 1.54
C ASN A 124 -2.38 30.38 2.01
N ASN A 125 -1.45 30.88 1.20
CA ASN A 125 -0.01 30.87 1.51
C ASN A 125 0.50 29.49 1.95
N ASN A 126 0.13 28.44 1.20
CA ASN A 126 0.47 27.04 1.49
C ASN A 126 -0.03 26.53 2.85
N LYS A 127 -1.06 27.16 3.43
CA LYS A 127 -1.66 26.77 4.69
C LYS A 127 -3.17 26.66 4.58
N PHE A 128 -3.74 25.75 5.36
CA PHE A 128 -5.18 25.62 5.58
C PHE A 128 -5.41 25.45 7.08
N SER A 129 -6.46 26.07 7.61
CA SER A 129 -6.87 25.88 8.99
C SER A 129 -8.38 25.85 9.09
N THR A 130 -8.89 24.95 9.92
CA THR A 130 -10.32 24.86 10.26
C THR A 130 -10.47 24.35 11.69
N ASN A 131 -11.57 24.73 12.32
CA ASN A 131 -11.99 24.12 13.57
C ASN A 131 -12.89 22.91 13.29
N PHE A 132 -12.95 21.99 14.24
CA PHE A 132 -13.91 20.90 14.28
C PHE A 132 -14.57 20.87 15.65
N SER A 133 -15.85 20.54 15.69
CA SER A 133 -16.65 20.53 16.93
C SER A 133 -16.90 19.13 17.48
N ASN A 134 -16.65 18.10 16.68
CA ASN A 134 -16.76 16.70 17.05
C ASN A 134 -15.91 15.86 16.09
N ASP A 135 -15.15 14.92 16.63
CA ASP A 135 -14.38 13.92 15.89
C ASP A 135 -15.05 12.53 15.87
N GLY A 136 -16.28 12.44 16.39
CA GLY A 136 -17.01 11.20 16.60
C GLY A 136 -16.83 10.62 18.00
N TRP A 137 -15.96 11.21 18.83
CA TRP A 137 -15.63 10.78 20.18
C TRP A 137 -15.68 11.94 21.19
N ASP A 138 -16.49 12.95 20.88
CA ASP A 138 -16.77 14.15 21.68
C ASP A 138 -15.61 15.14 21.85
N HIS A 139 -14.52 14.97 21.09
CA HIS A 139 -13.45 15.97 21.03
C HIS A 139 -13.74 17.05 19.98
N SER A 140 -13.29 18.26 20.27
CA SER A 140 -13.29 19.45 19.43
C SER A 140 -11.92 20.12 19.43
N GLY A 141 -11.63 20.91 18.40
CA GLY A 141 -10.30 21.49 18.25
C GLY A 141 -10.05 22.16 16.91
N THR A 142 -8.78 22.24 16.55
CA THR A 142 -8.28 22.88 15.34
C THR A 142 -7.41 21.91 14.55
N ILE A 143 -7.62 21.93 13.23
CA ILE A 143 -6.77 21.28 12.23
C ILE A 143 -6.01 22.38 11.49
N GLU A 144 -4.70 22.20 11.37
CA GLU A 144 -3.83 23.02 10.54
C GLU A 144 -3.09 22.11 9.55
N LEU A 145 -3.11 22.47 8.26
CA LEU A 145 -2.34 21.81 7.21
C LEU A 145 -1.32 22.77 6.65
N GLU A 146 -0.07 22.34 6.52
CA GLU A 146 0.99 23.05 5.80
C GLU A 146 1.42 22.22 4.58
N PHE A 147 1.33 22.81 3.40
CA PHE A 147 1.60 22.17 2.11
C PHE A 147 3.05 22.44 1.69
N LYS A 148 3.89 21.41 1.70
CA LYS A 148 5.32 21.47 1.35
C LYS A 148 5.60 20.72 0.05
N ASP A 149 6.82 20.76 -0.46
CA ASP A 149 7.18 19.88 -1.57
C ASP A 149 7.10 18.42 -1.12
N LYS A 150 6.30 17.60 -1.84
CA LYS A 150 6.08 16.15 -1.60
C LYS A 150 5.57 15.76 -0.20
N GLN A 151 5.19 16.72 0.64
CA GLN A 151 4.76 16.48 2.02
C GLN A 151 3.60 17.40 2.40
N VAL A 152 2.71 16.91 3.27
CA VAL A 152 1.74 17.72 3.99
C VAL A 152 1.98 17.54 5.48
N VAL A 153 2.14 18.63 6.22
CA VAL A 153 2.22 18.59 7.68
C VAL A 153 0.83 18.83 8.24
N LEU A 154 0.30 17.83 8.94
CA LEU A 154 -0.95 17.94 9.70
C LEU A 154 -0.61 18.27 11.15
N LYS A 155 -1.18 19.34 11.68
CA LYS A 155 -1.18 19.61 13.12
C LYS A 155 -2.61 19.61 13.63
N LEU A 156 -2.84 18.86 14.69
CA LEU A 156 -4.13 18.77 15.37
C LEU A 156 -3.97 19.19 16.82
N SER A 157 -4.89 20.01 17.30
CA SER A 157 -4.90 20.50 18.69
C SER A 157 -6.32 20.47 19.21
N TYR A 158 -6.46 20.00 20.45
CA TYR A 158 -7.72 20.00 21.17
C TYR A 158 -8.01 21.35 21.80
N ASP A 159 -9.28 21.69 21.90
CA ASP A 159 -9.71 22.82 22.70
C ASP A 159 -9.81 22.43 24.19
N LYS A 160 -10.04 23.43 25.05
CA LYS A 160 -10.17 23.23 26.49
C LYS A 160 -11.33 22.30 26.88
N LYS A 161 -12.39 22.24 26.05
CA LYS A 161 -13.52 21.34 26.31
C LYS A 161 -13.06 19.88 26.21
N SER A 162 -12.22 19.59 25.24
CA SER A 162 -11.69 18.25 24.96
C SER A 162 -10.70 17.74 26.00
N GLU A 163 -10.05 18.63 26.76
CA GLU A 163 -9.22 18.24 27.91
C GLU A 163 -10.00 17.47 28.99
N ASN A 164 -11.33 17.64 29.04
CA ASN A 164 -12.21 16.99 30.02
C ASN A 164 -12.95 15.78 29.44
N VAL A 165 -12.68 15.42 28.18
CA VAL A 165 -13.31 14.26 27.54
C VAL A 165 -12.60 12.99 28.01
N ASN A 166 -13.36 12.05 28.55
CA ASN A 166 -12.84 10.76 29.03
C ASN A 166 -12.88 9.69 27.92
N SER A 167 -12.31 9.99 26.75
CA SER A 167 -12.24 9.08 25.61
C SER A 167 -10.84 9.09 24.99
N GLY A 168 -10.23 7.92 24.84
CA GLY A 168 -8.93 7.78 24.15
C GLY A 168 -9.06 7.47 22.66
N TRP A 169 -10.26 7.51 22.09
CA TRP A 169 -10.57 6.94 20.78
C TRP A 169 -10.73 7.97 19.65
N GLY A 170 -10.59 9.25 19.98
CA GLY A 170 -10.60 10.37 19.04
C GLY A 170 -9.31 10.53 18.23
N ILE A 171 -9.23 11.59 17.41
CA ILE A 171 -7.97 11.90 16.70
C ILE A 171 -6.97 12.50 17.67
N SER A 172 -5.90 11.76 17.94
CA SER A 172 -4.86 12.21 18.86
C SER A 172 -4.26 13.56 18.43
N PRO A 173 -4.17 14.56 19.33
CA PRO A 173 -3.49 15.81 19.03
C PRO A 173 -2.00 15.55 18.79
N GLY A 174 -1.40 16.33 17.90
CA GLY A 174 -0.02 16.09 17.49
C GLY A 174 0.35 16.82 16.21
N THR A 175 1.58 16.59 15.76
CA THR A 175 2.08 17.04 14.44
C THR A 175 2.56 15.82 13.68
N PHE A 176 2.04 15.65 12.47
CA PHE A 176 2.25 14.49 11.62
C PHE A 176 2.81 14.95 10.28
N ASN A 177 3.99 14.45 9.94
CA ASN A 177 4.57 14.63 8.63
C ASN A 177 4.04 13.54 7.70
N LEU A 178 3.22 13.93 6.73
CA LEU A 178 2.52 12.99 5.85
C LEU A 178 3.10 13.05 4.44
N VAL A 179 3.29 11.87 3.85
CA VAL A 179 3.69 11.68 2.46
C VAL A 179 2.54 11.11 1.65
N ASN A 180 2.50 11.40 0.36
CA ASN A 180 1.48 10.82 -0.52
C ASN A 180 1.65 9.30 -0.54
N ILE A 181 0.54 8.54 -0.47
CA ILE A 181 0.58 7.07 -0.45
C ILE A 181 1.24 6.47 -1.71
N ASN A 182 1.27 7.21 -2.81
CA ASN A 182 1.91 6.80 -4.07
C ASN A 182 3.40 7.20 -4.16
N THR A 183 3.97 7.77 -3.08
CA THR A 183 5.40 8.12 -3.06
C THR A 183 6.24 6.86 -3.19
N PRO A 184 7.18 6.79 -4.15
CA PRO A 184 8.09 5.66 -4.25
C PRO A 184 8.86 5.46 -2.94
N ILE A 185 8.81 4.24 -2.40
CA ILE A 185 9.51 3.90 -1.16
C ILE A 185 10.32 2.63 -1.34
N LYS A 186 11.50 2.59 -0.74
CA LYS A 186 12.28 1.37 -0.61
C LYS A 186 11.80 0.64 0.64
N ARG A 187 11.27 -0.58 0.46
CA ARG A 187 10.88 -1.47 1.55
C ARG A 187 11.17 -2.93 1.19
N THR A 188 11.24 -3.76 2.20
CA THR A 188 11.52 -5.19 2.15
C THR A 188 10.32 -5.96 2.70
N ILE A 189 10.36 -7.29 2.57
CA ILE A 189 9.34 -8.15 3.17
C ILE A 189 9.29 -8.04 4.71
N ASN A 190 10.43 -7.77 5.36
CA ASN A 190 10.45 -7.62 6.82
C ASN A 190 9.75 -6.34 7.26
N ASP A 191 9.87 -5.26 6.48
CA ASP A 191 9.11 -4.04 6.76
C ASP A 191 7.59 -4.30 6.71
N LEU A 192 7.11 -5.12 5.75
CA LEU A 192 5.70 -5.53 5.73
C LEU A 192 5.33 -6.33 6.99
N ARG A 193 6.18 -7.27 7.41
CA ARG A 193 5.92 -8.10 8.61
C ARG A 193 5.86 -7.28 9.89
N GLU A 194 6.68 -6.24 10.01
CA GLU A 194 6.61 -5.25 11.10
C GLU A 194 5.26 -4.49 11.10
N GLY A 195 4.65 -4.30 9.92
CA GLY A 195 3.29 -3.77 9.77
C GLY A 195 2.16 -4.77 10.06
N GLY A 196 2.49 -6.00 10.47
CA GLY A 196 1.53 -7.05 10.82
C GLY A 196 1.08 -7.91 9.65
N TRP A 197 1.75 -7.82 8.50
CA TRP A 197 1.52 -8.69 7.35
C TRP A 197 2.13 -10.09 7.58
N LYS A 198 1.43 -11.12 7.09
CA LYS A 198 1.87 -12.52 7.18
C LYS A 198 1.75 -13.21 5.83
N ASP A 199 2.77 -14.02 5.50
CA ASP A 199 2.76 -14.88 4.32
C ASP A 199 1.48 -15.74 4.28
N VAL A 200 0.85 -15.82 3.12
CA VAL A 200 -0.20 -16.81 2.87
C VAL A 200 0.46 -18.11 2.46
N GLU A 201 0.28 -19.15 3.29
CA GLU A 201 0.94 -20.43 3.11
C GLU A 201 0.69 -21.02 1.71
N GLY A 202 1.79 -21.41 1.03
CA GLY A 202 1.73 -21.99 -0.31
C GLY A 202 1.41 -21.03 -1.45
N GLN A 203 1.24 -19.72 -1.18
CA GLN A 203 0.85 -18.71 -2.18
C GLN A 203 1.96 -17.67 -2.47
N CYS A 204 3.21 -18.03 -2.16
CA CYS A 204 4.41 -17.24 -2.47
C CYS A 204 5.36 -18.11 -3.31
N PHE A 205 5.66 -17.70 -4.55
CA PHE A 205 6.43 -18.52 -5.48
C PHE A 205 7.19 -17.66 -6.51
N ASP A 206 8.23 -18.23 -7.10
CA ASP A 206 8.99 -17.61 -8.18
C ASP A 206 8.19 -17.63 -9.48
N VAL A 207 8.20 -16.52 -10.20
CA VAL A 207 7.52 -16.35 -11.49
C VAL A 207 8.42 -15.59 -12.46
N ASP A 208 8.25 -15.83 -13.75
CA ASP A 208 8.86 -15.03 -14.80
C ASP A 208 7.80 -14.12 -15.42
N LEU A 209 7.90 -12.80 -15.20
CA LEU A 209 6.97 -11.80 -15.74
C LEU A 209 7.71 -10.94 -16.76
N ASN A 210 7.07 -10.66 -17.89
CA ASN A 210 7.71 -10.01 -19.04
C ASN A 210 8.46 -8.71 -18.71
N LYS A 211 7.94 -7.91 -17.77
CA LYS A 211 8.53 -6.62 -17.36
C LYS A 211 9.49 -6.71 -16.18
N TYR A 212 9.49 -7.82 -15.45
CA TYR A 212 10.29 -8.01 -14.23
C TYR A 212 11.35 -9.12 -14.36
N GLY A 213 11.26 -9.96 -15.40
CA GLY A 213 11.98 -11.22 -15.49
C GLY A 213 11.63 -12.16 -14.34
N LYS A 214 12.62 -12.90 -13.86
CA LYS A 214 12.50 -13.74 -12.65
C LYS A 214 12.30 -12.88 -11.42
N ILE A 215 11.14 -13.01 -10.79
CA ILE A 215 10.73 -12.27 -9.61
C ILE A 215 9.90 -13.16 -8.71
N LYS A 216 9.86 -12.88 -7.41
CA LYS A 216 9.02 -13.63 -6.48
C LYS A 216 7.67 -12.94 -6.31
N PHE A 217 6.59 -13.65 -6.60
CA PHE A 217 5.24 -13.21 -6.26
C PHE A 217 4.95 -13.54 -4.80
N ILE A 218 4.47 -12.57 -4.06
CA ILE A 218 4.23 -12.66 -2.62
C ILE A 218 2.76 -12.37 -2.35
N SER A 219 2.08 -13.31 -1.69
CA SER A 219 0.74 -13.13 -1.15
C SER A 219 0.84 -12.96 0.35
N GLU A 220 0.38 -11.83 0.86
CA GLU A 220 0.35 -11.55 2.30
C GLU A 220 -1.09 -11.33 2.76
N THR A 221 -1.35 -11.63 4.03
CA THR A 221 -2.60 -11.34 4.70
C THR A 221 -2.37 -10.45 5.91
N ASN A 222 -3.30 -9.53 6.13
CA ASN A 222 -3.39 -8.72 7.34
C ASN A 222 -4.85 -8.75 7.80
N TRP A 223 -5.04 -8.93 9.11
CA TRP A 223 -6.38 -9.06 9.68
C TRP A 223 -7.28 -7.84 9.42
N ASN A 224 -6.69 -6.66 9.20
CA ASN A 224 -7.39 -5.42 8.92
C ASN A 224 -7.89 -5.31 7.47
N THR A 225 -7.12 -5.84 6.52
CA THR A 225 -7.29 -5.55 5.08
C THR A 225 -7.34 -6.79 4.21
N GLY A 226 -7.43 -7.99 4.79
CA GLY A 226 -7.43 -9.23 4.03
C GLY A 226 -6.12 -9.44 3.27
N PHE A 227 -6.20 -9.70 1.96
CA PHE A 227 -5.07 -10.12 1.14
C PHE A 227 -4.48 -8.97 0.31
N ASN A 228 -3.15 -8.81 0.36
CA ASN A 228 -2.39 -7.97 -0.57
C ASN A 228 -1.34 -8.79 -1.30
N PHE A 229 -0.94 -8.28 -2.47
CA PHE A 229 0.02 -8.95 -3.34
C PHE A 229 1.17 -8.02 -3.67
N TYR A 230 2.37 -8.60 -3.74
CA TYR A 230 3.60 -7.87 -4.01
C TYR A 230 4.50 -8.65 -4.96
N LEU A 231 5.41 -7.93 -5.61
CA LEU A 231 6.56 -8.52 -6.29
C LEU A 231 7.83 -8.20 -5.50
N GLN A 232 8.61 -9.22 -5.20
CA GLN A 232 9.86 -9.13 -4.47
C GLN A 232 11.03 -9.47 -5.39
N ASP A 233 12.02 -8.58 -5.47
CA ASP A 233 13.24 -8.79 -6.24
C ASP A 233 14.18 -9.81 -5.58
N SER A 234 15.23 -10.20 -6.30
CA SER A 234 16.23 -11.17 -5.81
C SER A 234 17.05 -10.68 -4.61
N LYS A 235 16.99 -9.39 -4.28
CA LYS A 235 17.66 -8.77 -3.12
C LYS A 235 16.72 -8.68 -1.92
N GLY A 236 15.48 -9.13 -2.06
CA GLY A 236 14.46 -9.10 -1.02
C GLY A 236 13.69 -7.78 -0.90
N SER A 237 13.89 -6.84 -1.83
CA SER A 237 13.16 -5.57 -1.87
C SER A 237 11.82 -5.74 -2.56
N ILE A 238 10.80 -5.02 -2.10
CA ILE A 238 9.49 -4.97 -2.75
C ILE A 238 9.62 -4.07 -3.99
N ALA A 239 9.57 -4.69 -5.16
CA ALA A 239 9.63 -4.01 -6.45
C ALA A 239 8.27 -3.43 -6.87
N TYR A 240 7.17 -4.05 -6.42
CA TYR A 240 5.82 -3.65 -6.79
C TYR A 240 4.79 -4.04 -5.73
N LYS A 241 3.80 -3.18 -5.49
CA LYS A 241 2.56 -3.48 -4.76
C LYS A 241 1.43 -3.51 -5.78
N PHE A 242 0.66 -4.59 -5.80
CA PHE A 242 -0.54 -4.67 -6.65
C PHE A 242 -1.60 -3.68 -6.16
N PRO A 243 -2.40 -3.09 -7.07
CA PRO A 243 -3.48 -2.19 -6.69
C PRO A 243 -4.40 -2.85 -5.66
N ASP A 244 -4.90 -2.04 -4.72
CA ASP A 244 -5.82 -2.53 -3.70
C ASP A 244 -7.02 -3.22 -4.36
N LEU A 245 -7.41 -4.35 -3.78
CA LEU A 245 -8.55 -5.10 -4.25
C LEU A 245 -9.84 -4.44 -3.78
N TYR A 246 -10.79 -4.35 -4.69
CA TYR A 246 -12.16 -3.89 -4.42
C TYR A 246 -12.91 -4.78 -3.40
N LEU A 247 -12.32 -5.90 -2.98
CA LEU A 247 -12.92 -6.86 -2.05
C LEU A 247 -12.86 -6.42 -0.58
N ASN A 248 -12.11 -5.37 -0.25
CA ASN A 248 -12.06 -4.81 1.10
C ASN A 248 -13.23 -3.88 1.41
N ASP A 249 -14.04 -3.53 0.40
CA ASP A 249 -15.40 -3.11 0.66
C ASP A 249 -16.24 -4.38 0.87
N TYR A 250 -16.43 -4.74 2.14
CA TYR A 250 -17.24 -5.87 2.64
C TYR A 250 -18.65 -5.95 2.00
N GLN A 251 -19.07 -4.94 1.24
CA GLN A 251 -20.36 -4.84 0.58
C GLN A 251 -20.36 -5.21 -0.91
N THR A 252 -19.21 -5.36 -1.57
CA THR A 252 -19.23 -5.83 -2.97
C THR A 252 -19.42 -7.35 -3.00
N LYS A 253 -20.70 -7.75 -3.08
CA LYS A 253 -21.23 -9.10 -3.41
C LYS A 253 -21.52 -10.05 -2.24
N ASN A 254 -21.83 -9.55 -1.03
CA ASN A 254 -22.29 -10.38 0.09
C ASN A 254 -21.43 -11.64 0.31
N CYS A 255 -20.12 -11.56 0.12
CA CYS A 255 -19.23 -12.72 0.21
C CYS A 255 -18.08 -12.43 1.17
N ALA A 256 -17.90 -13.30 2.15
CA ALA A 256 -16.72 -13.29 3.00
C ALA A 256 -15.62 -14.13 2.34
N ILE A 257 -14.49 -13.51 2.02
CA ILE A 257 -13.31 -14.21 1.50
C ILE A 257 -12.69 -15.03 2.64
N GLU A 258 -12.42 -16.31 2.38
CA GLU A 258 -11.83 -17.23 3.36
C GLU A 258 -10.34 -17.47 3.09
N ASN A 259 -9.98 -17.76 1.84
CA ASN A 259 -8.61 -18.07 1.45
C ASN A 259 -8.40 -17.87 -0.06
N ILE A 260 -7.14 -17.87 -0.49
CA ILE A 260 -6.75 -17.97 -1.89
C ILE A 260 -6.81 -19.45 -2.30
N SER A 261 -7.64 -19.76 -3.31
CA SER A 261 -7.76 -21.10 -3.89
C SER A 261 -6.69 -21.36 -4.95
N ALA A 262 -6.43 -20.38 -5.81
CA ALA A 262 -5.46 -20.51 -6.89
C ALA A 262 -4.98 -19.15 -7.40
N ILE A 263 -3.75 -19.12 -7.92
CA ILE A 263 -3.18 -17.98 -8.63
C ILE A 263 -2.64 -18.47 -9.97
N SER A 264 -2.85 -17.69 -11.03
CA SER A 264 -2.35 -18.00 -12.37
C SER A 264 -1.71 -16.78 -13.02
N PHE A 265 -0.68 -17.02 -13.82
CA PHE A 265 0.04 -16.03 -14.60
C PHE A 265 -0.07 -16.40 -16.07
N THR A 266 -0.99 -15.75 -16.77
CA THR A 266 -1.27 -16.07 -18.17
C THR A 266 -1.65 -14.79 -18.90
N ASP A 267 -1.19 -14.67 -20.13
CA ASP A 267 -1.66 -13.64 -21.03
C ASP A 267 -3.13 -13.95 -21.38
N ILE A 268 -4.05 -13.14 -20.87
CA ILE A 268 -5.49 -13.29 -21.16
C ILE A 268 -5.94 -12.32 -22.25
N ASN A 269 -5.18 -11.25 -22.52
CA ASN A 269 -5.58 -10.19 -23.43
C ASN A 269 -4.92 -10.30 -24.83
N ASN A 270 -3.94 -11.21 -24.99
CA ASN A 270 -3.06 -11.44 -26.14
C ASN A 270 -2.08 -10.30 -26.44
N ASP A 271 -1.62 -9.56 -25.42
CA ASP A 271 -0.62 -8.49 -25.54
C ASP A 271 0.82 -8.98 -25.28
N SER A 272 1.01 -10.29 -25.15
CA SER A 272 2.27 -10.96 -24.80
C SER A 272 2.79 -10.66 -23.40
N LEU A 273 2.02 -9.97 -22.54
CA LEU A 273 2.33 -9.75 -21.13
C LEU A 273 1.49 -10.70 -20.27
N LYS A 274 2.10 -11.30 -19.25
CA LYS A 274 1.36 -12.15 -18.33
C LYS A 274 0.51 -11.29 -17.40
N ASP A 275 -0.79 -11.59 -17.39
CA ASP A 275 -1.74 -11.08 -16.42
C ASP A 275 -1.82 -12.01 -15.21
N VAL A 276 -2.35 -11.50 -14.08
CA VAL A 276 -2.53 -12.29 -12.85
C VAL A 276 -4.01 -12.56 -12.62
N ILE A 277 -4.37 -13.82 -12.47
CA ILE A 277 -5.71 -14.25 -12.07
C ILE A 277 -5.61 -14.78 -10.64
N ILE A 278 -6.43 -14.27 -9.74
CA ILE A 278 -6.53 -14.74 -8.36
C ILE A 278 -7.94 -15.26 -8.12
N LEU A 279 -8.03 -16.53 -7.76
CA LEU A 279 -9.26 -17.19 -7.39
C LEU A 279 -9.31 -17.38 -5.88
N TYR A 280 -10.36 -16.89 -5.26
CA TYR A 280 -10.62 -16.99 -3.84
C TYR A 280 -11.69 -18.02 -3.54
N LYS A 281 -11.53 -18.71 -2.43
CA LYS A 281 -12.61 -19.40 -1.73
C LYS A 281 -13.35 -18.38 -0.87
N ALA A 282 -14.67 -18.38 -0.96
CA ALA A 282 -15.52 -17.45 -0.22
C ALA A 282 -16.78 -18.15 0.30
N THR A 283 -17.54 -17.45 1.13
CA THR A 283 -18.88 -17.83 1.54
C THR A 283 -19.84 -16.67 1.25
N ASP A 284 -20.93 -16.94 0.52
CA ASP A 284 -22.05 -16.01 0.38
C ASP A 284 -22.70 -15.84 1.75
N VAL A 285 -22.56 -14.68 2.38
CA VAL A 285 -23.00 -14.41 3.76
C VAL A 285 -24.52 -14.35 3.86
N THR A 286 -25.22 -14.03 2.77
CA THR A 286 -26.68 -13.99 2.73
C THR A 286 -27.26 -15.40 2.65
N LYS A 287 -26.74 -16.21 1.73
CA LYS A 287 -27.21 -17.59 1.50
C LYS A 287 -26.57 -18.61 2.43
N LYS A 288 -25.43 -18.25 3.05
CA LYS A 288 -24.58 -19.12 3.88
C LYS A 288 -24.12 -20.37 3.13
N VAL A 289 -23.73 -20.20 1.86
CA VAL A 289 -23.23 -21.29 1.00
C VAL A 289 -21.84 -20.97 0.45
N PRO A 290 -21.03 -21.99 0.11
CA PRO A 290 -19.74 -21.77 -0.54
C PRO A 290 -19.88 -20.95 -1.83
N ALA A 291 -18.93 -20.05 -2.03
CA ALA A 291 -18.81 -19.19 -3.19
C ALA A 291 -17.34 -19.14 -3.66
N ALA A 292 -17.13 -18.62 -4.87
CA ALA A 292 -15.80 -18.39 -5.41
C ALA A 292 -15.76 -17.04 -6.11
N ILE A 293 -14.72 -16.26 -5.81
CA ILE A 293 -14.53 -14.91 -6.34
C ILE A 293 -13.23 -14.86 -7.13
N CYS A 294 -13.26 -14.21 -8.27
CA CYS A 294 -12.10 -13.98 -9.13
C CYS A 294 -11.76 -12.50 -9.18
N ASN A 295 -10.46 -12.20 -9.12
CA ASN A 295 -9.89 -10.92 -9.54
C ASN A 295 -8.82 -11.13 -10.60
N VAL A 296 -8.79 -10.19 -11.54
CA VAL A 296 -7.83 -10.16 -12.63
C VAL A 296 -7.07 -8.84 -12.60
N PHE A 297 -5.74 -8.95 -12.61
CA PHE A 297 -4.82 -7.83 -12.79
C PHE A 297 -4.17 -7.92 -14.16
N THR A 298 -4.44 -6.93 -15.01
CA THR A 298 -3.85 -6.86 -16.35
C THR A 298 -2.53 -6.11 -16.29
N GLN A 299 -1.45 -6.71 -16.78
CA GLN A 299 -0.15 -6.05 -16.87
C GLN A 299 -0.16 -4.99 -17.99
N LYS A 300 0.52 -3.87 -17.76
CA LYS A 300 0.72 -2.79 -18.73
C LYS A 300 2.15 -2.78 -19.25
N SER A 301 2.36 -2.09 -20.36
CA SER A 301 3.66 -2.00 -21.03
C SER A 301 4.75 -1.33 -20.19
N ASP A 302 4.38 -0.56 -19.16
CA ASP A 302 5.29 0.04 -18.18
C ASP A 302 5.59 -0.87 -16.97
N GLY A 303 5.01 -2.09 -16.94
CA GLY A 303 5.15 -3.03 -15.84
C GLY A 303 4.14 -2.86 -14.71
N THR A 304 3.31 -1.82 -14.73
CA THR A 304 2.22 -1.67 -13.77
C THR A 304 1.12 -2.70 -14.01
N PHE A 305 0.33 -2.98 -12.98
CA PHE A 305 -0.85 -3.82 -13.06
C PHE A 305 -2.10 -2.97 -12.82
N VAL A 306 -3.16 -3.27 -13.55
CA VAL A 306 -4.47 -2.62 -13.38
C VAL A 306 -5.49 -3.66 -12.99
N ASN A 307 -6.19 -3.41 -11.88
CA ASN A 307 -7.35 -4.22 -11.49
C ASN A 307 -8.51 -3.96 -12.46
N ASN A 308 -8.92 -4.98 -13.22
CA ASN A 308 -9.98 -4.84 -14.21
C ASN A 308 -11.35 -5.12 -13.60
N SER A 309 -11.90 -4.13 -12.88
CA SER A 309 -13.18 -4.28 -12.16
C SER A 309 -14.33 -4.76 -13.06
N SER A 310 -14.46 -4.20 -14.27
CA SER A 310 -15.52 -4.59 -15.22
C SER A 310 -15.39 -6.05 -15.65
N LEU A 311 -14.16 -6.54 -15.89
CA LEU A 311 -13.91 -7.93 -16.21
C LEU A 311 -14.21 -8.84 -15.01
N ASN A 312 -13.77 -8.45 -13.82
CA ASN A 312 -14.04 -9.18 -12.58
C ASN A 312 -15.54 -9.33 -12.35
N ASP A 313 -16.33 -8.28 -12.60
CA ASP A 313 -17.78 -8.33 -12.47
C ASP A 313 -18.42 -9.33 -13.43
N LYS A 314 -17.99 -9.33 -14.70
CA LYS A 314 -18.46 -10.30 -15.70
C LYS A 314 -18.12 -11.74 -15.31
N ILE A 315 -16.88 -12.01 -14.89
CA ILE A 315 -16.45 -13.36 -14.47
C ILE A 315 -17.23 -13.84 -13.25
N ASN A 316 -17.38 -12.98 -12.25
CA ASN A 316 -18.05 -13.34 -11.00
C ASN A 316 -19.56 -13.52 -11.18
N ALA A 317 -20.17 -12.85 -12.17
CA ALA A 317 -21.59 -13.01 -12.50
C ALA A 317 -21.87 -14.21 -13.43
N SER A 318 -20.86 -14.77 -14.11
CA SER A 318 -21.05 -15.83 -15.11
C SER A 318 -21.17 -17.24 -14.52
N GLY A 319 -20.76 -17.43 -13.25
CA GLY A 319 -20.61 -18.76 -12.66
C GLY A 319 -19.36 -19.51 -13.14
N SER A 320 -18.45 -18.86 -13.87
CA SER A 320 -17.22 -19.49 -14.39
C SER A 320 -16.08 -19.58 -13.36
N THR A 321 -16.32 -19.25 -12.10
CA THR A 321 -15.31 -19.20 -11.02
C THR A 321 -15.00 -20.55 -10.38
N LYS A 322 -15.23 -21.66 -11.08
CA LYS A 322 -14.94 -23.01 -10.56
C LYS A 322 -13.44 -23.30 -10.46
N ASP A 323 -12.68 -22.90 -11.49
CA ASP A 323 -11.25 -23.11 -11.61
C ASP A 323 -10.64 -22.12 -12.61
N ILE A 324 -9.31 -22.02 -12.63
CA ILE A 324 -8.58 -21.11 -13.53
C ILE A 324 -8.90 -21.39 -15.00
N ALA A 325 -9.02 -22.65 -15.40
CA ALA A 325 -9.27 -23.02 -16.80
C ALA A 325 -10.64 -22.49 -17.28
N SER A 326 -11.67 -22.61 -16.44
CA SER A 326 -13.01 -22.10 -16.69
C SER A 326 -13.02 -20.57 -16.79
N ILE A 327 -12.26 -19.88 -15.94
CA ILE A 327 -12.11 -18.41 -15.98
C ILE A 327 -11.43 -17.99 -17.29
N VAL A 328 -10.30 -18.60 -17.65
CA VAL A 328 -9.58 -18.28 -18.89
C VAL A 328 -10.43 -18.55 -20.12
N LYS A 329 -11.21 -19.64 -20.13
CA LYS A 329 -12.15 -19.96 -21.20
C LYS A 329 -13.20 -18.85 -21.34
N PHE A 330 -13.84 -18.46 -20.24
CA PHE A 330 -14.84 -17.40 -20.25
C PHE A 330 -14.27 -16.07 -20.75
N ILE A 331 -13.08 -15.67 -20.31
CA ILE A 331 -12.44 -14.42 -20.76
C ILE A 331 -12.24 -14.42 -22.28
N LYS A 332 -11.90 -15.57 -22.87
CA LYS A 332 -11.75 -15.70 -24.33
C LYS A 332 -13.07 -15.63 -25.09
N GLU A 333 -14.19 -16.00 -24.48
CA GLU A 333 -15.52 -16.00 -25.10
C GLU A 333 -16.19 -14.63 -25.11
N ILE A 334 -15.83 -13.74 -24.18
CA ILE A 334 -16.43 -12.39 -24.07
C ILE A 334 -15.67 -11.30 -24.83
N LYS A 335 -14.62 -11.68 -25.56
CA LYS A 335 -13.90 -10.81 -26.50
C LYS A 335 -14.53 -10.90 -27.87
#